data_AF-A0A6N8H4G5-F1
#
_entry.id   AF-A0A6N8H4G5-F1
#
_cell.length_a   1.000
_cell.length_b   1.000
_cell.length_c   1.000
_cell.angle_alpha   90.00
_cell.angle_beta   90.00
_cell.angle_gamma   90.00
#
_symmetry.space_group_name_H-M   'P 1'
#
loop_
_entity.id
_entity.type
_entity.pdbx_description
1 polymer ?
#
loop_
_entity_poly.entity_id
_entity_poly.type
_entity_poly.pdbx_seq_one_letter_code
_entity_poly.pdbx_strand_id
1 'polypeptide(L)' 'MLLATAQAAAQRPGKALITMSMGRDGAVTRFCGGAFGSAATFGTLSAASAPGQPPVTLLKEKLILGEDL' A
#
# COMPACT_ATOMS: atom_id res chain seq x y z
N MET A 1 2.73 7.20 8.90
CA MET A 1 1.68 6.94 7.88
C MET A 1 1.16 5.51 7.98
N LEU A 2 2.00 4.47 7.91
CA LEU A 2 1.56 3.08 8.01
C LEU A 2 0.94 2.68 9.36
N LEU A 3 1.33 3.33 10.46
CA LEU A 3 0.68 3.13 11.75
C LEU A 3 -0.83 3.44 11.69
N ALA A 4 -1.24 4.45 10.91
CA ALA A 4 -2.65 4.78 10.74
C ALA A 4 -3.41 3.66 10.01
N THR A 5 -2.76 2.98 9.05
CA THR A 5 -3.30 1.78 8.39
C THR A 5 -3.52 0.66 9.41
N ALA A 6 -2.51 0.34 10.23
CA ALA A 6 -2.61 -0.70 11.25
C ALA A 6 -3.69 -0.40 12.29
N GLN A 7 -3.78 0.86 12.74
CA GLN A 7 -4.84 1.31 13.65
C GLN A 7 -6.22 1.17 13.01
N ALA A 8 -6.38 1.59 11.75
CA ALA A 8 -7.65 1.49 11.03
C ALA A 8 -8.09 0.04 10.83
N ALA A 9 -7.14 -0.87 10.54
CA ALA A 9 -7.37 -2.30 10.40
C ALA A 9 -7.82 -2.94 11.72
N ALA A 10 -7.12 -2.63 12.83
CA ALA A 10 -7.48 -3.12 14.16
C ALA A 10 -8.90 -2.68 14.59
N GLN A 11 -9.33 -1.48 14.19
CA GLN A 11 -10.67 -0.96 14.48
C GLN A 11 -11.78 -1.54 13.59
N ARG A 12 -11.43 -2.25 12.50
CA ARG A 12 -12.39 -2.77 11.51
C ARG A 12 -12.12 -4.24 11.19
N PRO A 13 -12.20 -5.14 12.18
CA PRO A 13 -11.95 -6.56 11.97
C PRO A 13 -12.90 -7.13 10.89
N GLY A 14 -12.37 -7.96 10.00
CA GLY A 14 -13.13 -8.60 8.92
C GLY A 14 -13.50 -7.68 7.74
N LYS A 15 -13.07 -6.42 7.72
CA LYS A 15 -13.24 -5.52 6.57
C LYS A 15 -11.93 -5.34 5.83
N ALA A 16 -11.94 -5.57 4.52
CA ALA A 16 -10.81 -5.22 3.66
C ALA A 16 -10.66 -3.69 3.61
N LEU A 17 -9.45 -3.20 3.90
CA LEU A 17 -9.10 -1.80 3.80
C LEU A 17 -8.08 -1.61 2.70
N ILE A 18 -8.21 -0.52 1.95
CA ILE A 18 -7.19 -0.07 1.02
C ILE A 18 -6.76 1.32 1.48
N THR A 19 -5.49 1.46 1.82
CA THR A 19 -4.94 2.73 2.29
C THR A 19 -3.62 3.01 1.59
N MET A 20 -3.35 4.28 1.37
CA MET A 20 -2.05 4.76 0.93
C MET A 20 -1.87 6.19 1.41
N SER A 21 -0.61 6.60 1.49
CA SER A 21 -0.29 8.01 1.37
C SER A 21 0.10 8.35 -0.06
N MET A 22 -0.39 9.49 -0.54
CA MET A 22 -0.11 9.97 -1.89
C MET A 22 1.20 10.76 -1.95
N GLY A 23 1.65 11.02 -3.18
CA GLY A 23 2.84 11.83 -3.44
C GLY A 23 4.13 11.05 -3.27
N ARG A 24 5.26 11.73 -3.48
CA ARG A 24 6.59 11.12 -3.48
C ARG A 24 6.91 10.45 -2.15
N ASP A 25 6.67 11.15 -1.04
CA ASP A 25 7.01 10.67 0.30
C ASP A 25 6.08 9.53 0.76
N GLY A 26 4.86 9.48 0.24
CA GLY A 26 3.89 8.43 0.50
C GLY A 26 4.09 7.16 -0.33
N ALA A 27 4.92 7.21 -1.38
CA ALA A 27 5.08 6.10 -2.33
C ALA A 27 5.49 4.78 -1.64
N VAL A 28 6.31 4.85 -0.59
CA VAL A 28 6.73 3.66 0.18
C VAL A 28 5.54 2.88 0.73
N THR A 29 4.46 3.57 1.13
CA THR A 29 3.26 2.93 1.71
C THR A 29 2.55 2.01 0.73
N ARG A 30 2.75 2.20 -0.58
CA ARG A 30 2.21 1.33 -1.62
C ARG A 30 2.92 -0.02 -1.70
N PHE A 31 4.18 -0.10 -1.26
CA PHE A 31 4.97 -1.33 -1.26
C PHE A 31 4.79 -2.14 0.03
N CYS A 32 4.74 -1.46 1.18
CA CYS A 32 4.69 -2.11 2.49
C CYS A 32 3.33 -2.07 3.19
N GLY A 33 2.31 -1.49 2.57
CA GLY A 33 0.96 -1.39 3.15
C GLY A 33 0.35 -2.73 3.56
N GLY A 34 0.70 -3.82 2.86
CA GLY A 34 0.24 -5.19 3.16
C GLY A 34 0.59 -5.62 4.58
N ALA A 35 1.83 -5.40 5.01
CA ALA A 35 2.30 -5.70 6.37
C ALA A 35 1.55 -4.93 7.48
N PHE A 36 0.87 -3.83 7.15
CA PHE A 36 0.11 -3.02 8.11
C PHE A 36 -1.41 -3.16 7.96
N GLY A 37 -1.89 -4.07 7.08
CA GLY A 37 -3.31 -4.37 6.93
C GLY A 37 -4.01 -3.68 5.74
N SER A 38 -3.27 -3.12 4.78
CA SER A 38 -3.84 -2.72 3.48
C SER A 38 -3.97 -3.95 2.58
N ALA A 39 -5.19 -4.29 2.19
CA ALA A 39 -5.52 -5.49 1.41
C ALA A 39 -5.10 -5.40 -0.07
N ALA A 40 -4.90 -4.19 -0.60
CA ALA A 40 -4.44 -3.98 -1.97
C ALA A 40 -3.61 -2.70 -2.09
N THR A 41 -2.95 -2.56 -3.25
CA THR A 41 -2.18 -1.38 -3.63
C THR A 41 -2.34 -1.11 -5.13
N PHE A 42 -2.03 0.10 -5.57
CA PHE A 42 -2.14 0.52 -6.97
C PHE A 42 -0.77 0.85 -7.54
N GLY A 43 -0.43 0.19 -8.64
CA GLY A 43 0.69 0.54 -9.51
C GLY A 43 0.19 1.02 -10.88
N THR A 44 1.11 1.50 -11.71
CA THR A 44 0.80 1.97 -13.07
C THR A 44 1.43 1.10 -14.16
N LEU A 45 0.71 0.94 -15.27
CA LEU A 45 1.22 0.37 -16.53
C LEU A 45 1.82 1.44 -17.45
N SER A 46 1.38 2.70 -17.32
CA SER A 46 1.80 3.82 -18.17
C SER A 46 1.60 5.14 -17.40
N ALA A 47 0.52 5.89 -17.68
CA ALA A 47 0.20 7.11 -16.92
C ALA A 47 -0.26 6.76 -15.51
N ALA A 48 0.27 7.45 -14.50
CA ALA A 48 -0.23 7.35 -13.13
C ALA A 48 -1.62 7.98 -13.02
N SER A 49 -2.56 7.28 -12.38
CA SER A 49 -3.88 7.83 -12.03
C SER A 49 -3.87 8.62 -10.72
N ALA A 50 -2.82 8.48 -9.90
CA ALA A 50 -2.67 9.23 -8.65
C ALA A 50 -1.18 9.51 -8.33
N PRO A 51 -0.87 10.59 -7.59
CA PRO A 51 0.50 10.92 -7.20
C PRO A 51 1.16 9.79 -6.39
N GLY A 52 2.41 9.49 -6.74
CA GLY A 52 3.24 8.50 -6.06
C GLY A 52 2.95 7.05 -6.43
N GLN A 53 2.21 6.77 -7.52
CA GLN A 53 2.05 5.39 -8.02
C GLN A 53 3.35 4.87 -8.66
N PRO A 54 3.89 3.73 -8.21
CA PRO A 54 5.04 3.11 -8.83
C PRO A 54 4.65 2.30 -10.08
N PRO A 55 5.59 2.01 -10.99
CA PRO A 55 5.39 1.04 -12.06
C PRO A 55 4.95 -0.32 -11.50
N VAL A 56 3.97 -0.96 -12.12
CA VAL A 56 3.39 -2.22 -11.60
C VAL A 56 4.40 -3.36 -11.56
N THR A 57 5.38 -3.39 -12.47
CA THR A 57 6.45 -4.38 -12.50
C THR A 57 7.34 -4.27 -11.26
N LEU A 58 7.81 -3.06 -10.95
CA LEU A 58 8.58 -2.77 -9.75
C LEU A 58 7.77 -3.03 -8.48
N LEU A 59 6.49 -2.64 -8.48
CA LEU A 59 5.60 -2.86 -7.35
C LEU A 59 5.44 -4.35 -7.05
N LYS A 60 5.25 -5.17 -8.08
CA LYS A 60 5.12 -6.62 -7.93
C LYS A 60 6.41 -7.27 -7.43
N GLU A 61 7.57 -6.80 -7.86
CA GLU A 61 8.88 -7.34 -7.44
C GLU A 61 9.22 -7.00 -5.98
N LYS A 62 8.79 -5.83 -5.51
CA LYS A 62 9.15 -5.29 -4.19
C LYS A 62 7.96 -5.21 -3.22
N LEU A 63 6.87 -5.91 -3.50
CA LEU A 63 5.70 -5.90 -2.61
C LEU A 63 6.06 -6.63 -1.31
N ILE A 64 5.74 -6.02 -0.17
CA ILE A 64 5.96 -6.61 1.15
C ILE A 64 4.60 -6.94 1.75
N LEU A 65 4.37 -8.22 1.98
CA LEU A 65 3.20 -8.78 2.64
C LEU A 65 3.51 -9.05 4.12
N GLY A 66 2.46 -9.24 4.92
CA GLY A 66 2.63 -9.59 6.33
C GLY A 66 3.28 -10.95 6.56
N GLU A 67 3.38 -11.79 5.52
CA GLU A 67 4.03 -13.10 5.54
C GLU A 67 5.56 -13.00 5.36
N ASP A 68 6.06 -11.85 4.89
CA ASP A 68 7.47 -11.59 4.63
C ASP A 68 8.25 -11.06 5.86
N LEU A 69 7.57 -10.91 7.01
CA LEU A 69 8.10 -10.39 8.29
C LEU A 69 7.88 -11.40 9.42
#